data_AF-A0A1W9PRJ1-F1
#
_entry.id   AF-A0A1W9PRJ1-F1
#
_cell.length_a   1.000
_cell.length_b   1.000
_cell.length_c   1.000
_cell.angle_alpha   90.00
_cell.angle_beta   90.00
_cell.angle_gamma   90.00
#
_symmetry.space_group_name_H-M   'P 1'
#
loop_
_entity.id
_entity.type
_entity.pdbx_description
1 polymer ?
#
loop_
_entity_poly.entity_id
_entity_poly.type
_entity_poly.pdbx_seq_one_letter_code
_entity_poly.pdbx_strand_id
1 'polypeptide(L)'
;MFEKTNLQNRQVFQKTISLLTRPISLGAIVLLLINDHLLRKFWPSWWTGKIGDFAWLFFFPFLLAIFLAWLIPSRLSNQEKIVRWLAFGLTGSVYILANTLPEFHAFTVGALEWALNCPVALKRDPTDLIALVSLGAAWWFWDHQSNSIPSPIAPIWIALPLSILLTVGNLGVEENGITELGTENGNIIARSTLWDFTSKDGGISWQQNETRITDNSIFLEENEEYKKYRFTPGVLIEISENNGVTWPYKLTLSQPNQAELVHYENREGNSHYRAGPLDAVIDNATKNIIFAMGHEGVLVFTGSSREWVWVTVGAYGHFEYDTWIKVLNLLIGELLLAIGFGLLVISTLTLGLRRGWFKKILILVGWVLWGINTFSFRPALLTGPYGKTASYYDYTFLAGGILVLIILALYNTSNLTRIGISRKILLRLATIGLGSIFLFLLPYILWALNILPEYVTAIFFALSFGVAILFIGWQATHKLIEQIAIEDKE
;
A
#
# COMPACT_ATOMS: atom_id res chain seq x y z
N MET A 1 -16.00 3.84 -40.20
CA MET A 1 -17.08 4.86 -40.31
C MET A 1 -18.43 4.37 -39.75
N PHE A 2 -18.72 3.06 -39.73
CA PHE A 2 -19.96 2.48 -39.15
C PHE A 2 -20.08 2.51 -37.62
N GLU A 3 -19.01 2.81 -36.89
CA GLU A 3 -19.01 2.72 -35.41
C GLU A 3 -19.36 4.05 -34.72
N LYS A 4 -18.98 5.20 -35.32
CA LYS A 4 -19.29 6.54 -34.79
C LYS A 4 -20.79 6.87 -34.87
N THR A 5 -21.51 6.35 -35.86
CA THR A 5 -22.95 6.57 -36.07
C THR A 5 -23.84 5.80 -35.09
N ASN A 6 -23.33 4.72 -34.46
CA ASN A 6 -24.12 3.89 -33.55
C ASN A 6 -24.19 4.44 -32.11
N LEU A 7 -23.15 5.15 -31.66
CA LEU A 7 -23.13 5.79 -30.32
C LEU A 7 -23.95 7.08 -30.26
N GLN A 8 -24.06 7.82 -31.38
CA GLN A 8 -24.89 9.03 -31.45
C GLN A 8 -26.39 8.73 -31.34
N ASN A 9 -26.84 7.52 -31.69
CA ASN A 9 -28.25 7.11 -31.65
C ASN A 9 -28.72 6.52 -30.29
N ARG A 10 -27.88 6.53 -29.25
CA ARG A 10 -28.24 5.96 -27.93
C ARG A 10 -28.55 7.06 -26.92
N GLN A 11 -29.76 7.61 -27.00
CA GLN A 11 -30.24 8.68 -26.11
C GLN A 11 -30.10 8.32 -24.62
N VAL A 12 -30.47 7.09 -24.23
CA VAL A 12 -30.39 6.64 -22.84
C VAL A 12 -28.94 6.58 -22.36
N PHE A 13 -28.02 6.09 -23.19
CA PHE A 13 -26.59 6.03 -22.86
C PHE A 13 -25.98 7.43 -22.71
N GLN A 14 -26.38 8.38 -23.54
CA GLN A 14 -25.94 9.77 -23.41
C GLN A 14 -26.50 10.43 -22.15
N LYS A 15 -27.76 10.14 -21.79
CA LYS A 15 -28.37 10.60 -20.54
C LYS A 15 -27.59 10.10 -19.33
N THR A 16 -27.26 8.80 -19.28
CA THR A 16 -26.57 8.21 -18.12
C THR A 16 -25.15 8.76 -17.95
N ILE A 17 -24.44 8.96 -19.06
CA ILE A 17 -23.15 9.66 -19.07
C ILE A 17 -23.31 11.08 -18.52
N SER A 18 -24.29 11.83 -19.03
CA SER A 18 -24.53 13.20 -18.57
C SER A 18 -24.80 13.24 -17.08
N LEU A 19 -25.63 12.32 -16.56
CA LEU A 19 -25.94 12.24 -15.13
C LEU A 19 -24.70 11.95 -14.27
N LEU A 20 -23.83 11.03 -14.71
CA LEU A 20 -22.59 10.71 -13.98
C LEU A 20 -21.59 11.88 -13.99
N THR A 21 -21.57 12.70 -15.05
CA THR A 21 -20.65 13.83 -15.20
C THR A 21 -21.19 15.16 -14.64
N ARG A 22 -22.41 15.18 -14.08
CA ARG A 22 -22.95 16.39 -13.44
C ARG A 22 -22.14 16.77 -12.20
N PRO A 23 -22.04 18.07 -11.88
CA PRO A 23 -21.32 18.54 -10.70
C PRO A 23 -21.73 17.86 -9.40
N ILE A 24 -23.00 17.52 -9.23
CA ILE A 24 -23.49 16.83 -8.02
C ILE A 24 -22.98 15.40 -7.92
N SER A 25 -22.97 14.65 -9.03
CA SER A 25 -22.42 13.28 -9.11
C SER A 25 -20.91 13.28 -8.94
N LEU A 26 -20.21 14.22 -9.58
CA LEU A 26 -18.77 14.43 -9.37
C LEU A 26 -18.48 14.81 -7.91
N GLY A 27 -19.32 15.64 -7.29
CA GLY A 27 -19.25 15.97 -5.88
C GLY A 27 -19.38 14.73 -4.99
N ALA A 28 -20.32 13.83 -5.28
CA ALA A 28 -20.46 12.56 -4.57
C ALA A 28 -19.24 11.65 -4.74
N ILE A 29 -18.71 11.53 -5.96
CA ILE A 29 -17.48 10.76 -6.25
C ILE A 29 -16.28 11.33 -5.48
N VAL A 30 -16.09 12.65 -5.50
CA VAL A 30 -15.01 13.33 -4.76
C VAL A 30 -15.21 13.19 -3.25
N LEU A 31 -16.44 13.31 -2.76
CA LEU A 31 -16.77 13.11 -1.35
C LEU A 31 -16.42 11.70 -0.90
N LEU A 32 -16.76 10.67 -1.69
CA LEU A 32 -16.40 9.29 -1.39
C LEU A 32 -14.88 9.10 -1.37
N LEU A 33 -14.17 9.67 -2.36
CA LEU A 33 -12.71 9.63 -2.41
C LEU A 33 -12.07 10.24 -1.15
N ILE A 34 -12.49 11.45 -0.77
CA ILE A 34 -12.01 12.15 0.44
C ILE A 34 -12.36 11.36 1.69
N ASN A 35 -13.58 10.82 1.76
CA ASN A 35 -14.04 10.05 2.90
C ASN A 35 -13.15 8.82 3.12
N ASP A 36 -12.89 8.05 2.08
CA ASP A 36 -12.17 6.78 2.19
C ASP A 36 -10.67 6.99 2.41
N HIS A 37 -10.07 8.05 1.87
CA HIS A 37 -8.61 8.25 1.93
C HIS A 37 -8.16 9.18 3.07
N LEU A 38 -9.04 10.08 3.53
CA LEU A 38 -8.72 11.06 4.57
C LEU A 38 -9.59 10.85 5.80
N LEU A 39 -10.92 10.93 5.67
CA LEU A 39 -11.80 10.99 6.85
C LEU A 39 -11.77 9.70 7.66
N ARG A 40 -11.90 8.52 7.01
CA ARG A 40 -11.85 7.22 7.70
C ARG A 40 -10.51 6.99 8.40
N LYS A 41 -9.41 7.49 7.81
CA LYS A 41 -8.05 7.31 8.35
C LYS A 41 -7.78 8.18 9.57
N PHE A 42 -8.22 9.45 9.55
CA PHE A 42 -7.92 10.40 10.64
C PHE A 42 -9.03 10.48 11.69
N TRP A 43 -10.30 10.24 11.31
CA TRP A 43 -11.47 10.35 12.18
C TRP A 43 -12.47 9.21 11.94
N PRO A 44 -12.06 7.94 12.20
CA PRO A 44 -12.96 6.80 12.05
C PRO A 44 -14.19 6.98 12.95
N SER A 45 -15.37 7.01 12.35
CA SER A 45 -16.61 7.24 13.06
C SER A 45 -17.81 6.58 12.38
N TRP A 46 -18.91 6.50 13.11
CA TRP A 46 -20.20 6.10 12.56
C TRP A 46 -20.58 6.97 11.35
N TRP A 47 -20.33 8.28 11.41
CA TRP A 47 -20.64 9.22 10.33
C TRP A 47 -19.83 8.97 9.06
N THR A 48 -18.53 8.67 9.16
CA THR A 48 -17.68 8.38 7.99
C THR A 48 -18.11 7.12 7.25
N GLY A 49 -18.73 6.15 7.93
CA GLY A 49 -19.36 5.00 7.28
C GLY A 49 -20.53 5.45 6.41
N LYS A 50 -21.52 6.12 7.03
CA LYS A 50 -22.75 6.54 6.34
C LYS A 50 -22.52 7.51 5.20
N ILE A 51 -21.60 8.46 5.35
CA ILE A 51 -21.28 9.44 4.28
C ILE A 51 -20.82 8.72 3.02
N GLY A 52 -20.01 7.68 3.16
CA GLY A 52 -19.58 6.83 2.04
C GLY A 52 -20.78 6.18 1.35
N ASP A 53 -21.69 5.60 2.13
CA ASP A 53 -22.90 4.96 1.61
C ASP A 53 -23.82 5.95 0.88
N PHE A 54 -24.06 7.13 1.46
CA PHE A 54 -24.87 8.18 0.85
C PHE A 54 -24.28 8.64 -0.48
N ALA A 55 -22.96 8.78 -0.56
CA ALA A 55 -22.27 9.16 -1.78
C ALA A 55 -22.35 8.04 -2.84
N TRP A 56 -22.04 6.81 -2.45
CA TRP A 56 -22.04 5.66 -3.35
C TRP A 56 -23.43 5.37 -3.92
N LEU A 57 -24.47 5.31 -3.07
CA LEU A 57 -25.86 5.09 -3.52
C LEU A 57 -26.40 6.22 -4.40
N PHE A 58 -25.81 7.41 -4.35
CA PHE A 58 -26.20 8.50 -5.22
C PHE A 58 -25.69 8.31 -6.66
N PHE A 59 -24.39 8.02 -6.85
CA PHE A 59 -23.81 7.97 -8.21
C PHE A 59 -23.80 6.56 -8.83
N PHE A 60 -23.73 5.49 -8.03
CA PHE A 60 -23.57 4.12 -8.54
C PHE A 60 -24.71 3.66 -9.48
N PRO A 61 -26.00 3.98 -9.24
CA PRO A 61 -27.05 3.65 -10.20
C PRO A 61 -26.80 4.22 -11.59
N PHE A 62 -26.21 5.42 -11.70
CA PHE A 62 -25.86 6.01 -13.00
C PHE A 62 -24.75 5.23 -13.69
N LEU A 63 -23.73 4.79 -12.94
CA LEU A 63 -22.66 3.92 -13.44
C LEU A 63 -23.23 2.60 -13.98
N LEU A 64 -24.08 1.93 -13.19
CA LEU A 64 -24.74 0.69 -13.61
C LEU A 64 -25.64 0.93 -14.83
N ALA A 65 -26.34 2.06 -14.88
CA ALA A 65 -27.20 2.43 -15.99
C ALA A 65 -26.41 2.70 -17.29
N ILE A 66 -25.16 3.18 -17.24
CA ILE A 66 -24.27 3.27 -18.42
C ILE A 66 -24.04 1.87 -18.99
N PHE A 67 -23.69 0.89 -18.15
CA PHE A 67 -23.48 -0.50 -18.58
C PHE A 67 -24.76 -1.13 -19.13
N LEU A 68 -25.89 -0.96 -18.44
CA LEU A 68 -27.19 -1.50 -18.88
C LEU A 68 -27.69 -0.84 -20.17
N ALA A 69 -27.52 0.47 -20.34
CA ALA A 69 -27.87 1.17 -21.59
C ALA A 69 -26.98 0.74 -22.77
N TRP A 70 -25.77 0.25 -22.48
CA TRP A 70 -24.90 -0.36 -23.48
C TRP A 70 -25.35 -1.77 -23.86
N LEU A 71 -25.74 -2.59 -22.88
CA LEU A 71 -26.16 -3.98 -23.08
C LEU A 71 -27.57 -4.10 -23.70
N ILE A 72 -28.51 -3.27 -23.25
CA ILE A 72 -29.92 -3.35 -23.66
C ILE A 72 -30.10 -2.69 -25.04
N PRO A 73 -30.76 -3.34 -26.02
CA PRO A 73 -30.92 -2.80 -27.36
C PRO A 73 -31.65 -1.44 -27.40
N SER A 74 -31.08 -0.47 -28.12
CA SER A 74 -31.67 0.87 -28.29
C SER A 74 -32.93 0.93 -29.14
N ARG A 75 -33.31 -0.19 -29.77
CA ARG A 75 -34.54 -0.32 -30.56
C ARG A 75 -35.79 -0.48 -29.69
N LEU A 76 -35.62 -0.74 -28.39
CA LEU A 76 -36.73 -0.90 -27.46
C LEU A 76 -37.32 0.47 -27.10
N SER A 77 -38.61 0.67 -27.37
CA SER A 77 -39.31 1.92 -27.03
C SER A 77 -39.32 2.24 -25.53
N ASN A 78 -39.25 1.21 -24.69
CA ASN A 78 -39.21 1.34 -23.23
C ASN A 78 -37.79 1.23 -22.63
N GLN A 79 -36.74 1.36 -23.45
CA GLN A 79 -35.35 1.16 -23.00
C GLN A 79 -35.02 2.00 -21.76
N GLU A 80 -35.37 3.28 -21.76
CA GLU A 80 -35.07 4.18 -20.63
C GLU A 80 -35.72 3.68 -19.33
N LYS A 81 -37.00 3.31 -19.40
CA LYS A 81 -37.76 2.80 -18.26
C LYS A 81 -37.14 1.51 -17.73
N ILE A 82 -36.78 0.58 -18.62
CA ILE A 82 -36.13 -0.69 -18.25
C ILE A 82 -34.77 -0.43 -17.59
N VAL A 83 -33.91 0.38 -18.21
CA VAL A 83 -32.57 0.71 -17.69
C VAL A 83 -32.68 1.37 -16.31
N ARG A 84 -33.60 2.34 -16.14
CA ARG A 84 -33.82 3.02 -14.86
C ARG A 84 -34.27 2.02 -13.80
N TRP A 85 -35.32 1.24 -14.05
CA TRP A 85 -35.83 0.28 -13.07
C TRP A 85 -34.78 -0.78 -12.71
N LEU A 86 -34.03 -1.29 -13.68
CA LEU A 86 -32.98 -2.27 -13.42
C LEU A 86 -31.81 -1.65 -12.65
N ALA A 87 -31.31 -0.48 -13.04
CA ALA A 87 -30.17 0.13 -12.37
C ALA A 87 -30.47 0.41 -10.90
N PHE A 88 -31.55 1.15 -10.63
CA PHE A 88 -31.93 1.51 -9.27
C PHE A 88 -32.44 0.31 -8.47
N GLY A 89 -33.23 -0.56 -9.11
CA GLY A 89 -33.77 -1.76 -8.48
C GLY A 89 -32.67 -2.74 -8.07
N LEU A 90 -31.69 -3.01 -8.94
CA LEU A 90 -30.56 -3.88 -8.62
C LEU A 90 -29.67 -3.24 -7.55
N THR A 91 -29.31 -1.96 -7.67
CA THR A 91 -28.52 -1.26 -6.64
C THR A 91 -29.19 -1.33 -5.28
N GLY A 92 -30.47 -0.95 -5.19
CA GLY A 92 -31.21 -0.96 -3.94
C GLY A 92 -31.41 -2.38 -3.40
N SER A 93 -31.77 -3.34 -4.24
CA SER A 93 -32.02 -4.73 -3.81
C SER A 93 -30.76 -5.40 -3.27
N VAL A 94 -29.64 -5.29 -3.99
CA VAL A 94 -28.35 -5.84 -3.52
C VAL A 94 -27.95 -5.17 -2.22
N TYR A 95 -28.05 -3.85 -2.13
CA TYR A 95 -27.68 -3.10 -0.93
C TYR A 95 -28.54 -3.48 0.29
N ILE A 96 -29.86 -3.63 0.12
CA ILE A 96 -30.76 -4.05 1.19
C ILE A 96 -30.43 -5.48 1.62
N LEU A 97 -30.42 -6.42 0.67
CA LEU A 97 -30.26 -7.84 0.97
C LEU A 97 -28.89 -8.14 1.60
N ALA A 98 -27.82 -7.50 1.12
CA ALA A 98 -26.48 -7.66 1.67
C ALA A 98 -26.32 -7.10 3.09
N ASN A 99 -27.15 -6.12 3.48
CA ASN A 99 -27.14 -5.55 4.83
C ASN A 99 -28.11 -6.24 5.80
N THR A 100 -29.15 -6.91 5.30
CA THR A 100 -30.17 -7.54 6.15
C THR A 100 -30.02 -9.06 6.29
N LEU A 101 -29.79 -9.78 5.19
CA LEU A 101 -29.84 -11.25 5.16
C LEU A 101 -28.43 -11.85 5.25
N PRO A 102 -28.13 -12.67 6.28
CA PRO A 102 -26.81 -13.29 6.44
C PRO A 102 -26.38 -14.15 5.25
N GLU A 103 -27.30 -14.92 4.67
CA GLU A 103 -26.99 -15.83 3.55
C GLU A 103 -26.65 -15.05 2.28
N PHE A 104 -27.40 -13.98 2.00
CA PHE A 104 -27.15 -13.13 0.84
C PHE A 104 -25.87 -12.30 1.00
N HIS A 105 -25.58 -11.88 2.23
CA HIS A 105 -24.33 -11.22 2.58
C HIS A 105 -23.12 -12.12 2.28
N ALA A 106 -23.13 -13.35 2.78
CA ALA A 106 -22.06 -14.33 2.54
C ALA A 106 -21.90 -14.64 1.04
N PHE A 107 -23.01 -14.78 0.31
CA PHE A 107 -22.98 -14.93 -1.15
C PHE A 107 -22.33 -13.73 -1.85
N THR A 108 -22.67 -12.51 -1.45
CA THR A 108 -22.14 -11.27 -2.03
C THR A 108 -20.64 -11.15 -1.80
N VAL A 109 -20.18 -11.43 -0.58
CA VAL A 109 -18.75 -11.46 -0.24
C VAL A 109 -18.02 -12.49 -1.11
N GLY A 110 -18.47 -13.75 -1.13
CA GLY A 110 -17.83 -14.80 -1.92
C GLY A 110 -17.80 -14.51 -3.43
N ALA A 111 -18.86 -13.89 -3.97
CA ALA A 111 -18.89 -13.48 -5.38
C ALA A 111 -17.87 -12.36 -5.69
N LEU A 112 -17.69 -11.41 -4.77
CA LEU A 112 -16.70 -10.34 -4.92
C LEU A 112 -15.27 -10.88 -4.76
N GLU A 113 -15.02 -11.76 -3.79
CA GLU A 113 -13.73 -12.40 -3.59
C GLU A 113 -13.31 -13.22 -4.82
N TRP A 114 -14.24 -13.97 -5.40
CA TRP A 114 -14.00 -14.69 -6.65
C TRP A 114 -13.69 -13.75 -7.82
N ALA A 115 -14.45 -12.66 -7.97
CA ALA A 115 -14.28 -11.73 -9.08
C ALA A 115 -12.99 -10.90 -9.00
N LEU A 116 -12.59 -10.53 -7.78
CA LEU A 116 -11.43 -9.67 -7.53
C LEU A 116 -10.16 -10.46 -7.19
N ASN A 117 -10.29 -11.76 -6.89
CA ASN A 117 -9.22 -12.62 -6.41
C ASN A 117 -8.49 -12.01 -5.20
N CYS A 118 -9.25 -11.40 -4.29
CA CYS A 118 -8.75 -10.82 -3.04
C CYS A 118 -9.79 -10.97 -1.91
N PRO A 119 -9.38 -11.01 -0.64
CA PRO A 119 -10.30 -11.05 0.50
C PRO A 119 -11.13 -9.77 0.60
N VAL A 120 -12.43 -9.89 0.91
CA VAL A 120 -13.38 -8.76 0.96
C VAL A 120 -13.96 -8.54 2.36
N ALA A 121 -13.77 -7.35 2.93
CA ALA A 121 -14.36 -6.91 4.19
C ALA A 121 -15.62 -6.08 3.93
N LEU A 122 -16.76 -6.75 3.81
CA LEU A 122 -18.07 -6.11 3.83
C LEU A 122 -18.69 -6.33 5.21
N LYS A 123 -18.98 -5.25 5.94
CA LYS A 123 -19.66 -5.34 7.22
C LYS A 123 -21.18 -5.32 7.00
N ARG A 124 -21.87 -6.28 7.59
CA ARG A 124 -23.35 -6.28 7.62
C ARG A 124 -23.85 -5.31 8.70
N ASP A 125 -24.44 -4.19 8.31
CA ASP A 125 -25.02 -3.21 9.24
C ASP A 125 -26.41 -2.75 8.76
N PRO A 126 -27.52 -3.23 9.35
CA PRO A 126 -28.87 -2.80 8.98
C PRO A 126 -29.11 -1.28 9.12
N THR A 127 -28.31 -0.56 9.91
CA THR A 127 -28.45 0.90 10.03
C THR A 127 -27.97 1.64 8.79
N ASP A 128 -27.23 0.98 7.89
CA ASP A 128 -26.82 1.50 6.57
C ASP A 128 -28.03 1.76 5.65
N LEU A 129 -29.18 1.13 5.92
CA LEU A 129 -30.40 1.34 5.13
C LEU A 129 -30.90 2.80 5.12
N ILE A 130 -30.48 3.62 6.08
CA ILE A 130 -30.76 5.08 6.04
C ILE A 130 -30.19 5.73 4.77
N ALA A 131 -29.12 5.17 4.19
CA ALA A 131 -28.49 5.67 2.99
C ALA A 131 -29.36 5.49 1.72
N LEU A 132 -30.42 4.66 1.77
CA LEU A 132 -31.39 4.53 0.67
C LEU A 132 -32.09 5.85 0.32
N VAL A 133 -32.10 6.84 1.23
CA VAL A 133 -32.57 8.19 0.92
C VAL A 133 -31.77 8.81 -0.24
N SER A 134 -30.45 8.54 -0.32
CA SER A 134 -29.63 8.97 -1.46
C SER A 134 -30.02 8.27 -2.76
N LEU A 135 -30.41 6.99 -2.71
CA LEU A 135 -30.90 6.28 -3.88
C LEU A 135 -32.21 6.92 -4.39
N GLY A 136 -33.09 7.31 -3.48
CA GLY A 136 -34.30 8.09 -3.81
C GLY A 136 -33.97 9.46 -4.40
N ALA A 137 -32.98 10.16 -3.86
CA ALA A 137 -32.50 11.43 -4.39
C ALA A 137 -31.90 11.29 -5.81
N ALA A 138 -31.15 10.22 -6.06
CA ALA A 138 -30.61 9.91 -7.38
C ALA A 138 -31.71 9.56 -8.39
N TRP A 139 -32.75 8.85 -7.96
CA TRP A 139 -33.92 8.56 -8.81
C TRP A 139 -34.63 9.86 -9.18
N TRP A 140 -34.91 10.70 -8.20
CA TRP A 140 -35.50 12.01 -8.42
C TRP A 140 -34.65 12.85 -9.38
N PHE A 141 -33.32 12.82 -9.22
CA PHE A 141 -32.39 13.52 -10.10
C PHE A 141 -32.43 12.99 -11.54
N TRP A 142 -32.55 11.68 -11.75
CA TRP A 142 -32.73 11.10 -13.09
C TRP A 142 -33.97 11.66 -13.81
N ASP A 143 -35.09 11.75 -13.08
CA ASP A 143 -36.39 12.15 -13.64
C ASP A 143 -36.45 13.65 -13.98
N HIS A 144 -35.70 14.48 -13.26
CA HIS A 144 -35.68 15.94 -13.46
C HIS A 144 -34.63 16.40 -14.47
N GLN A 145 -33.94 15.48 -15.15
CA GLN A 145 -32.91 15.80 -16.12
C GLN A 145 -33.35 15.46 -17.55
N SER A 146 -33.24 16.46 -18.43
CA SER A 146 -33.63 16.32 -19.84
C SER A 146 -32.70 15.35 -20.59
N ASN A 147 -33.27 14.59 -21.53
CA ASN A 147 -32.53 13.67 -22.40
C ASN A 147 -31.64 14.38 -23.44
N SER A 148 -31.63 15.72 -23.47
CA SER A 148 -31.23 16.53 -24.63
C SER A 148 -29.87 17.22 -24.50
N ILE A 149 -29.10 16.97 -23.45
CA ILE A 149 -27.86 17.72 -23.20
C ILE A 149 -26.65 16.87 -23.57
N PRO A 150 -25.91 17.19 -24.65
CA PRO A 150 -24.64 16.56 -24.91
C PRO A 150 -23.68 16.90 -23.75
N SER A 151 -23.27 15.89 -22.99
CA SER A 151 -22.21 16.05 -22.01
C SER A 151 -20.91 16.38 -22.77
N PRO A 152 -20.09 17.34 -22.28
CA PRO A 152 -18.69 17.36 -22.69
C PRO A 152 -18.11 15.97 -22.41
N ILE A 153 -17.35 15.43 -23.37
CA ILE A 153 -16.71 14.11 -23.23
C ILE A 153 -15.59 14.18 -22.19
N ALA A 154 -15.00 15.35 -21.93
CA ALA A 154 -13.83 15.49 -21.05
C ALA A 154 -14.04 14.95 -19.61
N PRO A 155 -15.14 15.25 -18.88
CA PRO A 155 -15.33 14.75 -17.52
C PRO A 155 -15.55 13.23 -17.43
N ILE A 156 -15.99 12.57 -18.51
CA ILE A 156 -16.26 11.12 -18.47
C ILE A 156 -14.98 10.31 -18.25
N TRP A 157 -13.85 10.79 -18.80
CA TRP A 157 -12.55 10.13 -18.70
C TRP A 157 -12.01 10.09 -17.27
N ILE A 158 -12.56 10.95 -16.40
CA ILE A 158 -12.24 10.98 -14.97
C ILE A 158 -13.35 10.28 -14.19
N ALA A 159 -14.61 10.64 -14.43
CA ALA A 159 -15.74 10.16 -13.66
C ALA A 159 -15.91 8.64 -13.75
N LEU A 160 -15.77 8.05 -14.94
CA LEU A 160 -16.01 6.62 -15.16
C LEU A 160 -14.94 5.75 -14.47
N PRO A 161 -13.62 5.93 -14.71
CA PRO A 161 -12.60 5.16 -14.00
C PRO A 161 -12.67 5.37 -12.48
N LEU A 162 -12.88 6.61 -12.03
CA LEU A 162 -12.91 6.93 -10.61
C LEU A 162 -14.13 6.29 -9.91
N SER A 163 -15.30 6.27 -10.56
CA SER A 163 -16.50 5.60 -10.02
C SER A 163 -16.32 4.08 -9.90
N ILE A 164 -15.68 3.46 -10.89
CA ILE A 164 -15.36 2.02 -10.85
C ILE A 164 -14.34 1.76 -9.73
N LEU A 165 -13.26 2.53 -9.67
CA LEU A 165 -12.20 2.38 -8.67
C LEU A 165 -12.73 2.56 -7.25
N LEU A 166 -13.56 3.59 -7.01
CA LEU A 166 -14.15 3.84 -5.68
C LEU A 166 -15.19 2.79 -5.28
N THR A 167 -15.81 2.08 -6.23
CA THR A 167 -16.71 0.96 -5.90
C THR A 167 -15.93 -0.22 -5.32
N VAL A 168 -14.68 -0.41 -5.74
CA VAL A 168 -13.83 -1.52 -5.30
C VAL A 168 -12.89 -1.13 -4.16
N GLY A 169 -12.49 0.15 -4.08
CA GLY A 169 -11.40 0.60 -3.23
C GLY A 169 -11.55 0.27 -1.75
N ASN A 170 -12.77 0.31 -1.22
CA ASN A 170 -13.01 0.06 0.20
C ASN A 170 -13.37 -1.41 0.53
N LEU A 171 -13.17 -2.34 -0.40
CA LEU A 171 -13.49 -3.76 -0.19
C LEU A 171 -12.37 -4.54 0.50
N GLY A 172 -11.13 -4.05 0.49
CA GLY A 172 -9.98 -4.78 1.03
C GLY A 172 -10.03 -4.96 2.55
N VAL A 173 -9.80 -6.19 3.02
CA VAL A 173 -9.73 -6.52 4.45
C VAL A 173 -8.51 -5.86 5.10
N GLU A 174 -8.72 -5.21 6.26
CA GLU A 174 -7.63 -4.75 7.14
C GLU A 174 -7.00 -5.94 7.88
N GLU A 175 -5.72 -6.17 7.68
CA GLU A 175 -4.99 -7.24 8.36
C GLU A 175 -4.28 -6.67 9.59
N ASN A 176 -4.59 -7.21 10.77
CA ASN A 176 -4.04 -6.76 12.05
C ASN A 176 -3.02 -7.76 12.64
N GLY A 177 -2.80 -8.91 11.98
CA GLY A 177 -1.99 -10.00 12.48
C GLY A 177 -2.73 -10.84 13.51
N ILE A 178 -1.99 -11.54 14.38
CA ILE A 178 -2.58 -12.35 15.45
C ILE A 178 -3.14 -11.43 16.54
N THR A 179 -4.46 -11.43 16.69
CA THR A 179 -5.17 -10.49 17.58
C THR A 179 -5.85 -11.17 18.75
N GLU A 180 -6.34 -12.39 18.56
CA GLU A 180 -7.08 -13.15 19.57
C GLU A 180 -6.43 -14.52 19.76
N LEU A 181 -6.43 -14.98 21.01
CA LEU A 181 -5.98 -16.31 21.42
C LEU A 181 -7.09 -16.98 22.23
N GLY A 182 -7.24 -18.28 22.03
CA GLY A 182 -8.25 -19.06 22.74
C GLY A 182 -7.82 -20.51 22.91
N THR A 183 -8.59 -21.25 23.69
CA THR A 183 -8.35 -22.68 23.90
C THR A 183 -9.57 -23.50 23.55
N GLU A 184 -9.38 -24.54 22.73
CA GLU A 184 -10.43 -25.47 22.35
C GLU A 184 -9.91 -26.90 22.48
N ASN A 185 -10.58 -27.72 23.29
CA ASN A 185 -10.24 -29.13 23.51
C ASN A 185 -8.76 -29.38 23.90
N GLY A 186 -8.16 -28.43 24.65
CA GLY A 186 -6.76 -28.49 25.07
C GLY A 186 -5.74 -28.08 24.00
N ASN A 187 -6.18 -27.67 22.82
CA ASN A 187 -5.34 -27.02 21.82
C ASN A 187 -5.50 -25.50 21.92
N ILE A 188 -4.52 -24.78 21.38
CA ILE A 188 -4.49 -23.32 21.42
C ILE A 188 -4.82 -22.83 20.02
N ILE A 189 -5.75 -21.89 19.94
CA ILE A 189 -6.19 -21.29 18.70
C ILE A 189 -5.69 -19.84 18.67
N ALA A 190 -5.03 -19.47 17.58
CA ALA A 190 -4.64 -18.09 17.29
C ALA A 190 -5.43 -17.60 16.08
N ARG A 191 -5.95 -16.39 16.17
CA ARG A 191 -6.80 -15.81 15.13
C ARG A 191 -6.20 -14.52 14.58
N SER A 192 -6.10 -14.47 13.26
CA SER A 192 -5.89 -13.23 12.50
C SER A 192 -7.18 -12.70 11.91
N THR A 193 -7.12 -11.60 11.15
CA THR A 193 -8.34 -11.09 10.49
C THR A 193 -8.93 -12.12 9.53
N LEU A 194 -8.07 -12.89 8.85
CA LEU A 194 -8.45 -13.80 7.76
C LEU A 194 -8.37 -15.28 8.13
N TRP A 195 -7.45 -15.66 9.01
CA TRP A 195 -7.08 -17.07 9.21
C TRP A 195 -7.07 -17.45 10.68
N ASP A 196 -7.42 -18.71 10.95
CA ASP A 196 -7.25 -19.33 12.26
C ASP A 196 -6.14 -20.37 12.20
N PHE A 197 -5.37 -20.46 13.28
CA PHE A 197 -4.23 -21.36 13.42
C PHE A 197 -4.37 -22.15 14.71
N THR A 198 -3.99 -23.43 14.67
CA THR A 198 -4.02 -24.32 15.83
C THR A 198 -2.61 -24.72 16.23
N SER A 199 -2.33 -24.68 17.53
CA SER A 199 -1.12 -25.22 18.15
C SER A 199 -1.47 -26.34 19.14
N LYS A 200 -0.65 -27.40 19.14
CA LYS A 200 -0.78 -28.58 20.01
C LYS A 200 0.36 -28.71 21.02
N ASP A 201 1.33 -27.81 20.97
CA ASP A 201 2.60 -27.89 21.69
C ASP A 201 2.87 -26.64 22.54
N GLY A 202 1.80 -26.00 23.03
CA GLY A 202 1.94 -24.82 23.88
C GLY A 202 2.35 -23.56 23.13
N GLY A 203 1.99 -23.43 21.85
CA GLY A 203 2.23 -22.24 21.05
C GLY A 203 3.57 -22.19 20.32
N ILE A 204 4.31 -23.30 20.26
CA ILE A 204 5.66 -23.38 19.64
C ILE A 204 5.58 -23.66 18.14
N SER A 205 4.61 -24.46 17.71
CA SER A 205 4.30 -24.70 16.30
C SER A 205 2.82 -24.49 16.01
N TRP A 206 2.55 -24.04 14.79
CA TRP A 206 1.22 -23.62 14.35
C TRP A 206 0.89 -24.23 12.99
N GLN A 207 -0.33 -24.75 12.89
CA GLN A 207 -0.90 -25.24 11.64
C GLN A 207 -2.11 -24.38 11.28
N GLN A 208 -2.17 -23.89 10.05
CA GLN A 208 -3.31 -23.14 9.54
C GLN A 208 -4.52 -24.06 9.38
N ASN A 209 -5.68 -23.62 9.85
CA ASN A 209 -6.94 -24.34 9.69
C ASN A 209 -7.50 -24.12 8.28
N GLU A 210 -8.08 -25.16 7.68
CA GLU A 210 -8.71 -25.07 6.35
C GLU A 210 -9.99 -24.22 6.38
N THR A 211 -10.68 -24.23 7.51
CA THR A 211 -11.93 -23.48 7.74
C THR A 211 -11.80 -22.61 8.99
N ARG A 212 -12.42 -21.43 8.92
CA ARG A 212 -12.47 -20.49 10.05
C ARG A 212 -13.41 -21.02 11.13
N ILE A 213 -12.98 -20.94 12.37
CA ILE A 213 -13.73 -21.31 13.55
C ILE A 213 -14.79 -20.23 13.80
N THR A 214 -16.06 -20.64 13.80
CA THR A 214 -17.21 -19.73 13.96
C THR A 214 -17.63 -19.52 15.40
N ASP A 215 -17.17 -20.38 16.32
CA ASP A 215 -17.46 -20.26 17.74
C ASP A 215 -16.52 -19.22 18.38
N ASN A 216 -17.08 -18.03 18.65
CA ASN A 216 -16.33 -16.95 19.29
C ASN A 216 -16.20 -17.13 20.80
N SER A 217 -16.91 -18.10 21.43
CA SER A 217 -16.80 -18.34 22.87
C SER A 217 -15.41 -18.83 23.30
N ILE A 218 -14.66 -19.40 22.37
CA ILE A 218 -13.28 -19.91 22.54
C ILE A 218 -12.29 -18.79 22.94
N PHE A 219 -12.60 -17.53 22.59
CA PHE A 219 -11.73 -16.35 22.77
C PHE A 219 -12.18 -15.45 23.94
N LEU A 220 -13.19 -15.89 24.72
CA LEU A 220 -13.78 -15.11 25.81
C LEU A 220 -13.30 -15.54 27.20
N GLU A 221 -12.28 -16.41 27.31
CA GLU A 221 -11.82 -16.89 28.61
C GLU A 221 -11.02 -15.83 29.39
N GLU A 222 -11.75 -14.96 30.08
CA GLU A 222 -11.22 -14.11 31.14
C GLU A 222 -11.23 -14.93 32.45
N ASN A 223 -10.24 -15.79 32.63
CA ASN A 223 -10.07 -16.52 33.89
C ASN A 223 -9.48 -15.58 34.96
N GLU A 224 -10.34 -14.76 35.56
CA GLU A 224 -10.00 -13.78 36.61
C GLU A 224 -9.45 -14.39 37.91
N GLU A 225 -9.55 -15.71 38.12
CA GLU A 225 -9.20 -16.33 39.40
C GLU A 225 -7.70 -16.26 39.74
N TYR A 226 -6.81 -16.07 38.76
CA TYR A 226 -5.38 -15.93 39.00
C TYR A 226 -4.71 -15.00 37.96
N LYS A 227 -4.48 -13.72 38.29
CA LYS A 227 -3.68 -12.80 37.45
C LYS A 227 -2.20 -13.23 37.40
N LYS A 228 -1.91 -14.24 36.58
CA LYS A 228 -0.55 -14.77 36.34
C LYS A 228 0.27 -13.89 35.40
N TYR A 229 -0.37 -13.04 34.61
CA TYR A 229 0.31 -12.09 33.75
C TYR A 229 -0.43 -10.75 33.75
N ARG A 230 0.29 -9.70 33.36
CA ARG A 230 -0.30 -8.41 32.97
C ARG A 230 0.59 -7.80 31.89
N PHE A 231 -0.01 -7.04 30.98
CA PHE A 231 0.74 -6.38 29.93
C PHE A 231 0.18 -4.99 29.63
N THR A 232 1.03 -4.14 29.08
CA THR A 232 0.66 -2.88 28.46
C THR A 232 1.10 -2.95 27.01
N PRO A 233 0.18 -2.87 26.03
CA PRO A 233 0.51 -2.99 24.61
C PRO A 233 1.67 -2.08 24.21
N GLY A 234 2.69 -2.66 23.59
CA GLY A 234 3.90 -1.99 23.11
C GLY A 234 4.89 -1.54 24.20
N VAL A 235 4.66 -1.85 25.47
CA VAL A 235 5.49 -1.32 26.57
C VAL A 235 6.12 -2.44 27.39
N LEU A 236 5.30 -3.30 28.01
CA LEU A 236 5.79 -4.22 29.04
C LEU A 236 4.88 -5.44 29.16
N ILE A 237 5.50 -6.59 29.38
CA ILE A 237 4.85 -7.83 29.81
C ILE A 237 5.44 -8.23 31.16
N GLU A 238 4.58 -8.54 32.13
CA GLU A 238 5.00 -9.02 33.45
C GLU A 238 4.27 -10.32 33.79
N ILE A 239 4.99 -11.27 34.38
CA ILE A 239 4.46 -12.56 34.80
C ILE A 239 4.71 -12.74 36.30
N SER A 240 3.68 -13.24 36.98
CA SER A 240 3.63 -13.51 38.39
C SER A 240 3.43 -15.00 38.64
N GLU A 241 4.18 -15.54 39.61
CA GLU A 241 4.03 -16.92 40.07
C GLU A 241 3.13 -17.06 41.32
N ASN A 242 2.90 -15.97 42.02
CA ASN A 242 2.22 -15.93 43.32
C ASN A 242 0.98 -15.04 43.27
N ASN A 243 0.20 -15.16 42.19
CA ASN A 243 -1.10 -14.51 42.04
C ASN A 243 -1.08 -12.97 42.20
N GLY A 244 -0.02 -12.33 41.71
CA GLY A 244 0.14 -10.89 41.61
C GLY A 244 0.92 -10.24 42.75
N VAL A 245 1.42 -11.02 43.72
CA VAL A 245 2.19 -10.50 44.86
C VAL A 245 3.59 -10.05 44.43
N THR A 246 4.27 -10.79 43.55
CA THR A 246 5.53 -10.40 42.93
C THR A 246 5.52 -10.66 41.43
N TRP A 247 6.31 -9.85 40.71
CA TRP A 247 6.42 -9.88 39.25
C TRP A 247 7.88 -10.08 38.85
N PRO A 248 8.44 -11.28 39.07
CA PRO A 248 9.87 -11.53 38.87
C PRO A 248 10.28 -11.53 37.39
N TYR A 249 9.37 -11.89 36.48
CA TYR A 249 9.65 -11.95 35.05
C TYR A 249 9.05 -10.73 34.36
N LYS A 250 9.91 -9.94 33.74
CA LYS A 250 9.54 -8.71 33.04
C LYS A 250 10.21 -8.68 31.68
N LEU A 251 9.45 -8.34 30.65
CA LEU A 251 9.95 -8.10 29.31
C LEU A 251 9.49 -6.72 28.85
N THR A 252 10.44 -5.80 28.72
CA THR A 252 10.20 -4.51 28.08
C THR A 252 10.19 -4.70 26.57
N LEU A 253 9.13 -4.25 25.91
CA LEU A 253 9.00 -4.31 24.47
C LEU A 253 9.60 -3.05 23.86
N SER A 254 10.41 -3.23 22.82
CA SER A 254 10.88 -2.13 22.00
C SER A 254 9.79 -1.76 21.01
N GLN A 255 9.45 -0.47 20.93
CA GLN A 255 8.60 0.03 19.86
C GLN A 255 9.32 -0.18 18.53
N PRO A 256 8.63 -0.67 17.49
CA PRO A 256 9.26 -0.87 16.20
C PRO A 256 9.72 0.47 15.64
N ASN A 257 10.91 0.46 15.06
CA ASN A 257 11.43 1.59 14.31
C ASN A 257 10.70 1.73 12.95
N GLN A 258 10.99 2.81 12.23
CA GLN A 258 10.32 3.10 10.96
C GLN A 258 10.53 1.99 9.90
N ALA A 259 11.68 1.32 9.87
CA ALA A 259 11.96 0.23 8.93
C ALA A 259 11.21 -1.06 9.28
N GLU A 260 11.05 -1.36 10.58
CA GLU A 260 10.26 -2.48 11.09
C GLU A 260 8.77 -2.27 10.79
N LEU A 261 8.24 -1.07 11.04
CA LEU A 261 6.86 -0.70 10.69
C LEU A 261 6.57 -0.94 9.21
N VAL A 262 7.47 -0.48 8.35
CA VAL A 262 7.38 -0.71 6.90
C VAL A 262 7.35 -2.19 6.56
N HIS A 263 8.19 -3.01 7.21
CA HIS A 263 8.19 -4.45 6.97
C HIS A 263 6.84 -5.08 7.31
N TYR A 264 6.25 -4.72 8.45
CA TYR A 264 4.96 -5.25 8.88
C TYR A 264 3.79 -4.75 8.00
N GLU A 265 3.84 -3.51 7.55
CA GLU A 265 2.82 -2.90 6.69
C GLU A 265 2.93 -3.29 5.19
N ASN A 266 4.05 -3.91 4.79
CA ASN A 266 4.27 -4.39 3.41
C ASN A 266 3.67 -5.77 3.09
N ARG A 267 2.89 -6.34 4.02
CA ARG A 267 2.23 -7.64 3.84
C ARG A 267 0.95 -7.52 3.00
N GLU A 268 0.39 -8.66 2.59
CA GLU A 268 -0.84 -8.70 1.80
C GLU A 268 -2.04 -8.25 2.65
N GLY A 269 -2.93 -7.43 2.07
CA GLY A 269 -4.05 -6.79 2.75
C GLY A 269 -3.79 -5.34 3.14
N ASN A 270 -4.80 -4.64 3.66
CA ASN A 270 -4.62 -3.30 4.25
C ASN A 270 -3.99 -3.46 5.64
N SER A 271 -2.68 -3.75 5.69
CA SER A 271 -1.98 -4.00 6.95
C SER A 271 -1.74 -2.71 7.74
N HIS A 272 -2.20 -2.71 8.99
CA HIS A 272 -1.90 -1.64 9.96
C HIS A 272 -1.21 -2.24 11.17
N TYR A 273 0.01 -1.79 11.44
CA TYR A 273 0.76 -2.31 12.58
C TYR A 273 0.05 -1.92 13.90
N ARG A 274 -0.20 -2.92 14.74
CA ARG A 274 -0.65 -2.76 16.12
C ARG A 274 0.38 -3.37 17.05
N ALA A 275 0.88 -2.58 17.99
CA ALA A 275 1.84 -3.04 18.97
C ALA A 275 1.17 -4.05 19.92
N GLY A 276 1.71 -5.27 19.99
CA GLY A 276 1.28 -6.29 20.95
C GLY A 276 1.84 -6.06 22.36
N PRO A 277 1.37 -6.81 23.37
CA PRO A 277 0.39 -7.88 23.26
C PRO A 277 -1.02 -7.34 23.10
N LEU A 278 -1.83 -8.02 22.29
CA LEU A 278 -3.25 -7.73 22.07
C LEU A 278 -4.16 -8.64 22.88
N ASP A 279 -3.69 -9.86 23.14
CA ASP A 279 -4.39 -10.89 23.90
C ASP A 279 -3.37 -11.89 24.46
N ALA A 280 -3.78 -12.74 25.41
CA ALA A 280 -2.91 -13.76 25.98
C ALA A 280 -3.68 -14.97 26.51
N VAL A 281 -3.06 -16.15 26.38
CA VAL A 281 -3.63 -17.41 26.86
C VAL A 281 -2.59 -18.27 27.55
N ILE A 282 -3.04 -19.09 28.51
CA ILE A 282 -2.18 -20.02 29.23
C ILE A 282 -2.52 -21.44 28.77
N ASP A 283 -1.51 -22.16 28.29
CA ASP A 283 -1.67 -23.58 28.05
C ASP A 283 -1.65 -24.35 29.38
N ASN A 284 -2.73 -25.04 29.69
CA ASN A 284 -2.79 -25.84 30.89
C ASN A 284 -1.89 -27.08 30.86
N ALA A 285 -1.53 -27.60 29.68
CA ALA A 285 -0.68 -28.78 29.54
C ALA A 285 0.81 -28.44 29.71
N THR A 286 1.33 -27.49 28.92
CA THR A 286 2.75 -27.11 28.97
C THR A 286 3.06 -26.03 30.01
N LYS A 287 2.04 -25.35 30.54
CA LYS A 287 2.17 -24.15 31.39
C LYS A 287 2.82 -22.96 30.66
N ASN A 288 2.89 -22.99 29.33
CA ASN A 288 3.33 -21.85 28.54
C ASN A 288 2.29 -20.71 28.64
N ILE A 289 2.78 -19.48 28.63
CA ILE A 289 1.95 -18.27 28.50
C ILE A 289 2.23 -17.68 27.13
N ILE A 290 1.21 -17.49 26.32
CA ILE A 290 1.33 -17.08 24.93
C ILE A 290 0.66 -15.73 24.78
N PHE A 291 1.35 -14.82 24.12
CA PHE A 291 0.90 -13.44 23.89
C PHE A 291 0.70 -13.21 22.39
N ALA A 292 -0.45 -12.68 22.01
CA ALA A 292 -0.77 -12.30 20.63
C ALA A 292 -0.04 -11.00 20.29
N MET A 293 0.93 -11.05 19.36
CA MET A 293 1.81 -9.93 19.05
C MET A 293 1.46 -9.24 17.73
N GLY A 294 0.22 -9.38 17.26
CA GLY A 294 -0.22 -8.78 16.00
C GLY A 294 0.59 -9.32 14.82
N HIS A 295 1.24 -8.42 14.09
CA HIS A 295 2.04 -8.77 12.91
C HIS A 295 3.33 -9.53 13.26
N GLU A 296 3.75 -9.50 14.52
CA GLU A 296 4.97 -10.16 14.98
C GLU A 296 4.74 -11.65 15.33
N GLY A 297 3.54 -12.17 15.09
CA GLY A 297 3.17 -13.56 15.40
C GLY A 297 2.75 -13.68 16.86
N VAL A 298 3.36 -14.61 17.59
CA VAL A 298 3.14 -14.77 19.02
C VAL A 298 4.46 -14.78 19.79
N LEU A 299 4.40 -14.35 21.04
CA LEU A 299 5.50 -14.44 21.98
C LEU A 299 5.14 -15.43 23.07
N VAL A 300 5.99 -16.42 23.29
CA VAL A 300 5.76 -17.52 24.24
C VAL A 300 6.72 -17.38 25.41
N PHE A 301 6.17 -17.34 26.62
CA PHE A 301 6.93 -17.56 27.85
C PHE A 301 6.83 -19.04 28.23
N THR A 302 7.95 -19.75 28.19
CA THR A 302 7.99 -21.20 28.40
C THR A 302 7.78 -21.54 29.88
N GLY A 303 6.84 -22.45 30.15
CA GLY A 303 6.58 -22.90 31.53
C GLY A 303 7.76 -23.66 32.15
N SER A 304 8.54 -24.36 31.32
CA SER A 304 9.67 -25.20 31.71
C SER A 304 10.97 -24.42 31.88
N SER A 305 11.44 -23.70 30.84
CA SER A 305 12.72 -22.98 30.86
C SER A 305 12.63 -21.54 31.37
N ARG A 306 11.42 -20.96 31.46
CA ARG A 306 11.18 -19.56 31.87
C ARG A 306 11.87 -18.55 30.94
N GLU A 307 11.88 -18.88 29.65
CA GLU A 307 12.47 -18.05 28.59
C GLU A 307 11.39 -17.47 27.69
N TRP A 308 11.70 -16.34 27.07
CA TRP A 308 10.87 -15.70 26.07
C TRP A 308 11.28 -16.17 24.68
N VAL A 309 10.33 -16.68 23.92
CA VAL A 309 10.57 -17.23 22.58
C VAL A 309 9.59 -16.60 21.59
N TRP A 310 10.12 -15.93 20.57
CA TRP A 310 9.33 -15.44 19.45
C TRP A 310 8.97 -16.61 18.53
N VAL A 311 7.69 -16.73 18.19
CA VAL A 311 7.18 -17.82 17.34
C VAL A 311 6.40 -17.25 16.17
N THR A 312 6.74 -17.75 14.98
CA THR A 312 6.04 -17.40 13.74
C THR A 312 4.75 -18.22 13.61
N VAL A 313 3.64 -17.55 13.30
CA VAL A 313 2.31 -18.12 13.06
C VAL A 313 1.93 -17.84 11.62
N GLY A 314 1.97 -18.85 10.74
CA GLY A 314 1.71 -18.66 9.31
C GLY A 314 2.66 -17.63 8.69
N ALA A 315 2.12 -16.52 8.18
CA ALA A 315 2.88 -15.40 7.62
C ALA A 315 3.29 -14.35 8.68
N TYR A 316 2.85 -14.48 9.94
CA TYR A 316 3.09 -13.52 11.00
C TYR A 316 4.27 -13.93 11.86
N GLY A 317 5.27 -13.08 11.99
CA GLY A 317 6.48 -13.38 12.74
C GLY A 317 7.30 -12.13 13.01
N HIS A 318 8.03 -12.15 14.12
CA HIS A 318 8.88 -11.07 14.56
C HIS A 318 10.02 -10.83 13.58
N PHE A 319 10.24 -9.57 13.23
CA PHE A 319 11.25 -9.20 12.28
C PHE A 319 12.63 -9.21 12.91
N GLU A 320 13.37 -10.29 12.69
CA GLU A 320 14.80 -10.31 13.00
C GLU A 320 15.62 -9.92 11.77
N TYR A 321 16.55 -8.98 11.98
CA TYR A 321 17.50 -8.44 10.99
C TYR A 321 18.56 -9.44 10.50
N ASP A 322 18.44 -10.73 10.87
CA ASP A 322 19.50 -11.72 10.75
C ASP A 322 19.79 -12.19 9.30
N THR A 323 19.30 -11.46 8.29
CA THR A 323 19.61 -11.75 6.90
C THR A 323 19.80 -10.46 6.10
N TRP A 324 21.04 -10.18 5.70
CA TRP A 324 21.40 -9.08 4.77
C TRP A 324 20.50 -9.04 3.51
N ILE A 325 19.95 -10.19 3.11
CA ILE A 325 18.98 -10.33 2.02
C ILE A 325 17.71 -9.50 2.29
N LYS A 326 17.18 -9.49 3.52
CA LYS A 326 16.00 -8.71 3.89
C LYS A 326 16.28 -7.19 3.80
N VAL A 327 17.45 -6.76 4.24
CA VAL A 327 17.90 -5.36 4.13
C VAL A 327 18.03 -4.95 2.65
N LEU A 328 18.61 -5.81 1.81
CA LEU A 328 18.73 -5.55 0.37
C LEU A 328 17.37 -5.51 -0.33
N ASN A 329 16.44 -6.39 0.03
CA ASN A 329 15.08 -6.39 -0.52
C ASN A 329 14.32 -5.12 -0.13
N LEU A 330 14.48 -4.64 1.10
CA LEU A 330 13.91 -3.38 1.58
C LEU A 330 14.46 -2.18 0.79
N LEU A 331 15.76 -2.20 0.47
CA LEU A 331 16.48 -1.08 -0.14
C LEU A 331 16.66 -1.19 -1.65
N ILE A 332 15.88 -2.04 -2.35
CA ILE A 332 16.08 -2.28 -3.79
C ILE A 332 15.84 -1.00 -4.61
N GLY A 333 14.88 -0.17 -4.21
CA GLY A 333 14.62 1.12 -4.86
C GLY A 333 15.76 2.13 -4.62
N GLU A 334 16.25 2.21 -3.39
CA GLU A 334 17.37 3.05 -2.98
C GLU A 334 18.67 2.62 -3.68
N LEU A 335 18.87 1.32 -3.88
CA LEU A 335 19.99 0.78 -4.65
C LEU A 335 19.94 1.25 -6.11
N LEU A 336 18.75 1.21 -6.74
CA LEU A 336 18.57 1.72 -8.11
C LEU A 336 18.80 3.24 -8.19
N LEU A 337 18.34 4.00 -7.19
CA LEU A 337 18.63 5.44 -7.07
C LEU A 337 20.13 5.71 -6.89
N ALA A 338 20.82 4.90 -6.09
CA ALA A 338 22.26 5.01 -5.87
C ALA A 338 23.04 4.77 -7.16
N ILE A 339 22.70 3.72 -7.91
CA ILE A 339 23.29 3.41 -9.22
C ILE A 339 23.06 4.58 -10.18
N GLY A 340 21.83 5.09 -10.23
CA GLY A 340 21.50 6.26 -11.04
C GLY A 340 22.28 7.52 -10.67
N PHE A 341 22.44 7.76 -9.37
CA PHE A 341 23.25 8.86 -8.84
C PHE A 341 24.71 8.75 -9.31
N GLY A 342 25.34 7.58 -9.19
CA GLY A 342 26.71 7.36 -9.66
C GLY A 342 26.88 7.62 -11.17
N LEU A 343 25.91 7.21 -11.98
CA LEU A 343 25.89 7.50 -13.42
C LEU A 343 25.71 9.01 -13.72
N LEU A 344 24.88 9.72 -12.96
CA LEU A 344 24.72 11.17 -13.09
C LEU A 344 25.98 11.92 -12.69
N VAL A 345 26.66 11.49 -11.63
CA VAL A 345 27.96 12.06 -11.22
C VAL A 345 28.97 11.94 -12.36
N ILE A 346 29.17 10.74 -12.91
CA ILE A 346 30.07 10.53 -14.06
C ILE A 346 29.65 11.39 -15.26
N SER A 347 28.35 11.44 -15.56
CA SER A 347 27.81 12.24 -16.67
C SER A 347 28.08 13.74 -16.50
N THR A 348 27.96 14.23 -15.27
CA THR A 348 28.15 15.63 -14.90
C THR A 348 29.63 16.00 -14.92
N LEU A 349 30.53 15.13 -14.47
CA LEU A 349 31.97 15.36 -14.54
C LEU A 349 32.47 15.38 -15.99
N THR A 350 31.89 14.57 -16.87
CA THR A 350 32.29 14.48 -18.29
C THR A 350 31.62 15.54 -19.20
N LEU A 351 30.95 16.54 -18.64
CA LEU A 351 30.21 17.56 -19.40
C LEU A 351 31.15 18.44 -20.25
N GLY A 352 32.40 18.61 -19.82
CA GLY A 352 33.43 19.39 -20.51
C GLY A 352 34.01 18.72 -21.78
N LEU A 353 33.94 17.39 -21.89
CA LEU A 353 34.58 16.64 -22.98
C LEU A 353 33.93 16.86 -24.36
N ARG A 354 32.65 17.21 -24.43
CA ARG A 354 31.98 17.50 -25.71
C ARG A 354 30.83 18.47 -25.54
N ARG A 355 30.88 19.59 -26.27
CA ARG A 355 29.83 20.62 -26.25
C ARG A 355 28.65 20.21 -27.12
N GLY A 356 27.64 19.58 -26.51
CA GLY A 356 26.35 19.31 -27.12
C GLY A 356 25.22 19.79 -26.20
N TRP A 357 24.36 20.68 -26.70
CA TRP A 357 23.19 21.16 -25.95
C TRP A 357 22.28 20.00 -25.50
N PHE A 358 22.17 18.96 -26.33
CA PHE A 358 21.43 17.73 -26.03
C PHE A 358 21.94 17.00 -24.77
N LYS A 359 23.27 16.85 -24.59
CA LYS A 359 23.85 16.24 -23.38
C LYS A 359 23.49 17.04 -22.12
N LYS A 360 23.53 18.37 -22.20
CA LYS A 360 23.18 19.25 -21.08
C LYS A 360 21.72 19.08 -20.68
N ILE A 361 20.81 19.01 -21.66
CA ILE A 361 19.39 18.76 -21.41
C ILE A 361 19.18 17.39 -20.77
N LEU A 362 19.80 16.33 -21.30
CA LEU A 362 19.65 15.00 -20.71
C LEU A 362 20.16 14.93 -19.26
N ILE A 363 21.28 15.59 -18.95
CA ILE A 363 21.80 15.65 -17.58
C ILE A 363 20.86 16.45 -16.67
N LEU A 364 20.33 17.58 -17.13
CA LEU A 364 19.36 18.37 -16.38
C LEU A 364 18.10 17.56 -16.10
N VAL A 365 17.52 16.93 -17.12
CA VAL A 365 16.35 16.05 -16.99
C VAL A 365 16.66 14.88 -16.06
N GLY A 366 17.85 14.29 -16.17
CA GLY A 366 18.31 13.20 -15.29
C GLY A 366 18.37 13.62 -13.82
N TRP A 367 18.95 14.78 -13.50
CA TRP A 367 18.98 15.32 -12.13
C TRP A 367 17.58 15.66 -11.60
N VAL A 368 16.71 16.23 -12.44
CA VAL A 368 15.32 16.55 -12.07
C VAL A 368 14.55 15.27 -11.77
N LEU A 369 14.59 14.28 -12.68
CA LEU A 369 13.90 13.00 -12.49
C LEU A 369 14.45 12.25 -11.26
N TRP A 370 15.77 12.19 -11.10
CA TRP A 370 16.39 11.56 -9.94
C TRP A 370 16.01 12.26 -8.62
N GLY A 371 16.01 13.60 -8.61
CA GLY A 371 15.59 14.38 -7.45
C GLY A 371 14.12 14.14 -7.09
N ILE A 372 13.22 14.18 -8.08
CA ILE A 372 11.80 13.83 -7.89
C ILE A 372 11.67 12.42 -7.30
N ASN A 373 12.40 11.44 -7.84
CA ASN A 373 12.40 10.06 -7.34
C ASN A 373 13.08 9.87 -5.98
N THR A 374 13.82 10.84 -5.47
CA THR A 374 14.44 10.78 -4.14
C THR A 374 13.58 11.47 -3.08
N PHE A 375 12.91 12.57 -3.44
CA PHE A 375 12.13 13.38 -2.49
C PHE A 375 10.64 13.03 -2.46
N SER A 376 10.04 12.89 -3.63
CA SER A 376 8.59 12.67 -3.78
C SER A 376 8.25 11.20 -3.65
N PHE A 377 9.10 10.35 -4.21
CA PHE A 377 8.95 8.91 -4.19
C PHE A 377 9.99 8.38 -3.19
N ARG A 378 9.55 7.74 -2.12
CA ARG A 378 10.44 7.19 -1.07
C ARG A 378 10.33 5.68 -1.13
N PRO A 379 11.13 4.99 -1.97
CA PRO A 379 10.85 3.62 -2.37
C PRO A 379 10.65 2.66 -1.20
N ALA A 380 11.47 2.76 -0.16
CA ALA A 380 11.33 1.93 1.03
C ALA A 380 10.08 2.24 1.87
N LEU A 381 9.49 3.45 1.79
CA LEU A 381 8.32 3.84 2.60
C LEU A 381 6.97 3.68 1.88
N LEU A 382 6.95 3.23 0.63
CA LEU A 382 5.72 3.05 -0.13
C LEU A 382 5.05 1.72 0.27
N THR A 383 4.27 1.73 1.36
CA THR A 383 3.58 0.56 1.92
C THR A 383 2.07 0.58 1.67
N GLY A 384 1.45 -0.61 1.61
CA GLY A 384 -0.01 -0.82 1.53
C GLY A 384 -0.58 -1.16 0.13
N PRO A 385 -1.84 -1.66 0.03
CA PRO A 385 -2.50 -2.03 -1.23
C PRO A 385 -2.64 -0.88 -2.23
N TYR A 386 -2.88 0.33 -1.72
CA TYR A 386 -2.86 1.57 -2.49
C TYR A 386 -1.44 2.04 -2.82
N GLY A 387 -0.48 1.68 -1.97
CA GLY A 387 0.95 1.78 -2.24
C GLY A 387 1.35 0.93 -3.44
N LYS A 388 0.73 -0.23 -3.70
CA LYS A 388 0.98 -1.00 -4.94
C LYS A 388 0.48 -0.30 -6.20
N THR A 389 -0.66 0.40 -6.15
CA THR A 389 -1.12 1.22 -7.30
C THR A 389 -0.30 2.49 -7.52
N ALA A 390 0.06 3.20 -6.44
CA ALA A 390 1.04 4.29 -6.51
C ALA A 390 2.40 3.77 -7.01
N SER A 391 2.80 2.57 -6.57
CA SER A 391 4.05 1.93 -6.98
C SER A 391 4.11 1.69 -8.48
N TYR A 392 3.02 1.42 -9.19
CA TYR A 392 3.10 1.28 -10.66
C TYR A 392 3.49 2.60 -11.34
N TYR A 393 2.94 3.73 -10.92
CA TYR A 393 3.36 5.04 -11.42
C TYR A 393 4.79 5.35 -11.00
N ASP A 394 5.16 5.03 -9.77
CA ASP A 394 6.48 5.29 -9.21
C ASP A 394 7.55 4.43 -9.86
N TYR A 395 7.28 3.14 -10.09
CA TYR A 395 8.11 2.24 -10.89
C TYR A 395 8.18 2.69 -12.35
N THR A 396 7.12 3.32 -12.89
CA THR A 396 7.16 3.90 -14.24
C THR A 396 8.07 5.14 -14.29
N PHE A 397 8.01 6.02 -13.28
CA PHE A 397 8.90 7.18 -13.16
C PHE A 397 10.34 6.76 -12.87
N LEU A 398 10.54 5.75 -12.03
CA LEU A 398 11.83 5.16 -11.71
C LEU A 398 12.41 4.44 -12.94
N ALA A 399 11.61 3.67 -13.68
CA ALA A 399 12.00 3.07 -14.95
C ALA A 399 12.32 4.12 -16.02
N GLY A 400 11.54 5.21 -16.11
CA GLY A 400 11.82 6.34 -16.98
C GLY A 400 13.14 7.04 -16.62
N GLY A 401 13.38 7.24 -15.33
CA GLY A 401 14.66 7.75 -14.81
C GLY A 401 15.82 6.82 -15.19
N ILE A 402 15.70 5.51 -14.92
CA ILE A 402 16.70 4.50 -15.29
C ILE A 402 16.95 4.49 -16.80
N LEU A 403 15.91 4.60 -17.64
CA LEU A 403 16.06 4.65 -19.09
C LEU A 403 16.89 5.85 -19.53
N VAL A 404 16.62 7.04 -18.98
CA VAL A 404 17.42 8.26 -19.24
C VAL A 404 18.87 8.05 -18.80
N LEU A 405 19.09 7.40 -17.65
CA LEU A 405 20.42 7.09 -17.13
C LEU A 405 21.18 6.08 -17.99
N ILE A 406 20.50 5.06 -18.53
CA ILE A 406 21.08 4.11 -19.48
C ILE A 406 21.47 4.83 -20.77
N ILE A 407 20.60 5.69 -21.31
CA ILE A 407 20.89 6.49 -22.50
C ILE A 407 22.12 7.39 -22.25
N LEU A 408 22.20 8.04 -21.09
CA LEU A 408 23.34 8.85 -20.68
C LEU A 408 24.62 8.01 -20.54
N ALA A 409 24.54 6.81 -19.94
CA ALA A 409 25.67 5.90 -19.79
C ALA A 409 26.19 5.44 -21.15
N LEU A 410 25.31 5.02 -22.07
CA LEU A 410 25.67 4.64 -23.43
C LEU A 410 26.28 5.82 -24.21
N TYR A 411 25.69 7.01 -24.08
CA TYR A 411 26.20 8.23 -24.70
C TYR A 411 27.59 8.58 -24.17
N ASN A 412 27.83 8.50 -22.86
CA ASN A 412 29.15 8.75 -22.29
C ASN A 412 30.17 7.70 -22.73
N THR A 413 29.85 6.41 -22.65
CA THR A 413 30.76 5.33 -23.07
C THR A 413 31.16 5.49 -24.53
N SER A 414 30.21 5.78 -25.43
CA SER A 414 30.51 5.99 -26.84
C SER A 414 31.38 7.22 -27.12
N ASN A 415 31.26 8.29 -26.31
CA ASN A 415 32.13 9.46 -26.44
C ASN A 415 33.52 9.20 -25.84
N LEU A 416 33.59 8.55 -24.68
CA LEU A 416 34.85 8.24 -23.99
C LEU A 416 35.74 7.32 -24.85
N THR A 417 35.14 6.35 -25.57
CA THR A 417 35.87 5.47 -26.49
C THR A 417 36.34 6.19 -27.74
N ARG A 418 35.57 7.14 -28.26
CA ARG A 418 35.95 7.93 -29.45
C ARG A 418 37.10 8.91 -29.17
N ILE A 419 37.14 9.51 -27.99
CA ILE A 419 38.16 10.50 -27.60
C ILE A 419 39.49 9.81 -27.19
N GLY A 420 39.51 8.48 -27.02
CA GLY A 420 40.75 7.75 -26.70
C GLY A 420 41.30 8.02 -25.30
N ILE A 421 40.43 8.21 -24.31
CA ILE A 421 40.82 8.61 -22.95
C ILE A 421 41.70 7.56 -22.26
N SER A 422 42.73 8.03 -21.54
CA SER A 422 43.67 7.16 -20.83
C SER A 422 42.98 6.27 -19.78
N ARG A 423 43.46 5.03 -19.63
CA ARG A 423 42.97 4.07 -18.61
C ARG A 423 42.97 4.66 -17.19
N LYS A 424 43.93 5.52 -16.87
CA LYS A 424 44.02 6.18 -15.55
C LYS A 424 42.82 7.08 -15.27
N ILE A 425 42.34 7.82 -16.27
CA ILE A 425 41.18 8.71 -16.13
C ILE A 425 39.89 7.89 -16.04
N LEU A 426 39.76 6.84 -16.85
CA LEU A 426 38.63 5.90 -16.76
C LEU A 426 38.53 5.25 -15.37
N LEU A 427 39.65 4.79 -14.81
CA LEU A 427 39.69 4.23 -13.45
C LEU A 427 39.33 5.28 -12.39
N ARG A 428 39.75 6.54 -12.54
CA ARG A 428 39.34 7.63 -11.65
C ARG A 428 37.83 7.91 -11.72
N LEU A 429 37.26 7.96 -12.92
CA LEU A 429 35.81 8.15 -13.09
C LEU A 429 35.01 6.98 -12.52
N ALA A 430 35.48 5.74 -12.75
CA ALA A 430 34.85 4.54 -12.21
C ALA A 430 34.90 4.50 -10.67
N THR A 431 36.04 4.84 -10.07
CA THR A 431 36.19 4.90 -8.61
C THR A 431 35.33 6.00 -7.99
N ILE A 432 35.25 7.19 -8.60
CA ILE A 432 34.33 8.25 -8.17
C ILE A 432 32.88 7.78 -8.30
N GLY A 433 32.51 7.13 -9.41
CA GLY A 433 31.16 6.59 -9.62
C GLY A 433 30.77 5.54 -8.59
N LEU A 434 31.61 4.52 -8.38
CA LEU A 434 31.37 3.48 -7.37
C LEU A 434 31.34 4.05 -5.95
N GLY A 435 32.23 4.98 -5.63
CA GLY A 435 32.23 5.70 -4.36
C GLY A 435 30.94 6.52 -4.17
N SER A 436 30.41 7.11 -5.24
CA SER A 436 29.13 7.83 -5.24
C SER A 436 27.95 6.91 -4.92
N ILE A 437 27.92 5.72 -5.52
CA ILE A 437 26.87 4.72 -5.26
C ILE A 437 26.91 4.30 -3.79
N PHE A 438 28.10 3.94 -3.28
CA PHE A 438 28.26 3.49 -1.90
C PHE A 438 27.90 4.57 -0.89
N LEU A 439 28.45 5.79 -1.04
CA LEU A 439 28.20 6.88 -0.10
C LEU A 439 26.76 7.39 -0.14
N PHE A 440 26.09 7.33 -1.29
CA PHE A 440 24.66 7.64 -1.37
C PHE A 440 23.81 6.57 -0.68
N LEU A 441 24.15 5.29 -0.83
CA LEU A 441 23.38 4.18 -0.25
C LEU A 441 23.60 4.02 1.26
N LEU A 442 24.79 4.37 1.75
CA LEU A 442 25.21 4.14 3.14
C LEU A 442 24.21 4.68 4.18
N PRO A 443 23.70 5.93 4.10
CA PRO A 443 22.69 6.41 5.04
C PRO A 443 21.41 5.57 5.07
N TYR A 444 20.98 5.02 3.94
CA TYR A 444 19.81 4.14 3.89
C TYR A 444 20.08 2.78 4.51
N ILE A 445 21.30 2.24 4.35
CA ILE A 445 21.73 1.03 5.08
C ILE A 445 21.76 1.30 6.58
N LEU A 446 22.30 2.44 7.01
CA LEU A 446 22.32 2.82 8.42
C LEU A 446 20.91 3.02 8.99
N TRP A 447 19.99 3.58 8.20
CA TRP A 447 18.57 3.66 8.56
C TRP A 447 17.94 2.26 8.67
N ALA A 448 18.15 1.39 7.68
CA ALA A 448 17.63 0.03 7.72
C ALA A 448 18.17 -0.76 8.92
N LEU A 449 19.42 -0.55 9.31
CA LEU A 449 20.05 -1.16 10.49
C LEU A 449 19.71 -0.45 11.82
N ASN A 450 18.74 0.49 11.82
CA ASN A 450 18.29 1.23 12.99
C ASN A 450 19.38 2.09 13.67
N ILE A 451 20.41 2.50 12.93
CA ILE A 451 21.42 3.46 13.39
C ILE A 451 20.92 4.90 13.17
N LEU A 452 20.17 5.14 12.08
CA LEU A 452 19.49 6.40 11.82
C LEU A 452 17.98 6.26 12.11
N PRO A 453 17.38 7.15 12.92
CA PRO A 453 16.02 6.99 13.40
C PRO A 453 14.95 7.25 12.32
N GLU A 454 15.24 8.15 11.38
CA GLU A 454 14.27 8.59 10.37
C GLU A 454 14.85 8.49 8.96
N TYR A 455 14.02 8.04 8.01
CA TYR A 455 14.37 7.95 6.59
C TYR A 455 14.73 9.32 6.01
N VAL A 456 14.05 10.39 6.45
CA VAL A 456 14.33 11.77 6.00
C VAL A 456 15.76 12.19 6.38
N THR A 457 16.23 11.76 7.55
CA THR A 457 17.61 11.99 7.98
C THR A 457 18.60 11.27 7.05
N ALA A 458 18.28 10.05 6.63
CA ALA A 458 19.08 9.32 5.64
C ALA A 458 19.15 10.06 4.29
N ILE A 459 18.03 10.62 3.79
CA ILE A 459 18.01 11.46 2.57
C ILE A 459 18.98 12.64 2.71
N PHE A 460 18.92 13.39 3.82
CA PHE A 460 19.78 14.56 4.03
C PHE A 460 21.27 14.19 4.03
N PHE A 461 21.65 13.11 4.70
CA PHE A 461 23.03 12.62 4.68
C PHE A 461 23.45 12.17 3.27
N ALA A 462 22.60 11.42 2.57
CA ALA A 462 22.88 10.92 1.23
C ALA A 462 23.11 12.07 0.23
N LEU A 463 22.32 13.14 0.33
CA LEU A 463 22.49 14.36 -0.47
C LEU A 463 23.74 15.14 -0.10
N SER A 464 24.02 15.29 1.19
CA SER A 464 25.22 16.00 1.66
C SER A 464 26.49 15.31 1.17
N PHE A 465 26.53 13.98 1.25
CA PHE A 465 27.61 13.18 0.66
C PHE A 465 27.64 13.32 -0.86
N GLY A 466 26.48 13.30 -1.52
CA GLY A 466 26.39 13.49 -2.96
C GLY A 466 26.97 14.82 -3.45
N VAL A 467 26.64 15.93 -2.79
CA VAL A 467 27.19 17.26 -3.10
C VAL A 467 28.70 17.30 -2.86
N ALA A 468 29.17 16.74 -1.74
CA ALA A 468 30.60 16.67 -1.44
C ALA A 468 31.36 15.88 -2.51
N ILE A 469 30.80 14.76 -2.99
CA ILE A 469 31.41 13.93 -4.03
C ILE A 469 31.44 14.64 -5.38
N LEU A 470 30.37 15.34 -5.76
CA LEU A 470 30.37 16.16 -6.98
C LEU A 470 31.47 17.23 -6.92
N PHE A 471 31.62 17.90 -5.77
CA PHE A 471 32.64 18.91 -5.57
C PHE A 471 34.06 18.34 -5.64
N ILE A 472 34.34 17.27 -4.89
CA ILE A 472 35.65 16.60 -4.88
C ILE A 472 35.96 16.01 -6.26
N GLY A 473 34.99 15.35 -6.89
CA GLY A 473 35.12 14.77 -8.22
C GLY A 473 35.39 15.84 -9.28
N TRP A 474 34.74 17.00 -9.20
CA TRP A 474 34.98 18.13 -10.09
C TRP A 474 36.38 18.70 -9.91
N GLN A 475 36.81 18.95 -8.66
CA GLN A 475 38.17 19.39 -8.38
C GLN A 475 39.22 18.42 -8.93
N ALA A 476 39.01 17.11 -8.76
CA ALA A 476 39.93 16.07 -9.20
C ALA A 476 40.00 15.87 -10.71
N THR A 477 38.95 16.25 -11.46
CA THR A 477 38.83 15.94 -12.89
C THR A 477 38.79 17.15 -13.82
N HIS A 478 38.41 18.35 -13.36
CA HIS A 478 38.17 19.48 -14.28
C HIS A 478 39.42 19.86 -15.09
N LYS A 479 40.60 19.99 -14.45
CA LYS A 479 41.84 20.37 -15.15
C LYS A 479 42.24 19.36 -16.23
N LEU A 480 42.06 18.07 -15.94
CA LEU A 480 42.36 16.98 -16.87
C LEU A 480 41.40 16.97 -18.06
N ILE A 481 40.12 17.22 -17.79
CA ILE A 481 39.08 17.27 -18.81
C ILE A 481 39.22 18.51 -19.70
N GLU A 482 39.59 19.66 -19.13
CA GLU A 482 39.88 20.88 -19.89
C GLU A 482 41.07 20.69 -20.84
N GLN A 483 42.15 20.05 -20.38
CA GLN A 483 43.31 19.74 -21.23
C GLN A 483 42.91 18.86 -22.43
N ILE A 484 42.19 17.76 -22.20
CA ILE A 484 41.73 16.85 -23.25
C ILE A 484 40.77 17.55 -24.22
N ALA A 485 39.90 18.43 -23.73
CA ALA A 485 38.94 19.16 -24.55
C ALA A 485 39.59 20.28 -25.41
N ILE A 486 40.81 20.70 -25.07
CA ILE A 486 41.62 21.61 -25.89
C ILE A 486 42.34 20.80 -26.98
N GLU A 487 42.96 19.67 -26.62
CA GLU A 487 43.67 18.78 -27.56
C GLU A 487 42.76 18.20 -28.66
N ASP A 488 41.47 17.94 -28.38
CA ASP A 488 40.50 17.45 -29.39
C ASP A 488 40.02 18.54 -30.38
N LYS A 489 40.37 19.81 -30.15
CA LYS A 489 40.00 20.95 -31.04
C LYS A 489 41.12 21.38 -31.99
N GLU A 490 42.36 20.99 -31.69
CA GLU A 490 43.52 21.17 -32.57
C GLU A 490 43.62 19.98 -33.54
#